data_AF-A0A3M1S811-F1
#
_entry.id   AF-A0A3M1S811-F1
#
_cell.length_a   1.000
_cell.length_b   1.000
_cell.length_c   1.000
_cell.angle_alpha   90.00
_cell.angle_beta   90.00
_cell.angle_gamma   90.00
#
_symmetry.space_group_name_H-M   'P 1'
#
loop_
_entity.id
_entity.type
_entity.pdbx_description
1 polymer ?
#
loop_
_entity_poly.entity_id
_entity_poly.type
_entity_poly.pdbx_seq_one_letter_code
_entity_poly.pdbx_strand_id
1 'polypeptide(L)'
;AQYCYQPGGVAKISLTAARILARQYLGWPKDHPDLEAACQLIFRQVPSAEKETIGPLYFYYYATQVLHHMEGDRFDLWNHRMRELLVRTQERTGHRTGSWSPQGVDHGAKGGRLYSTSLALMTLEVYYRHLPMYRPVRRGSLAAQPSLSTGR
;
A
#
# COMPACT_ATOMS: atom_id res chain seq x y z
N ALA A 1 17.52 -5.48 3.67
CA ALA A 1 16.09 -5.29 3.32
C ALA A 1 15.57 -6.00 2.04
N GLN A 2 15.83 -7.30 1.79
CA GLN A 2 15.20 -8.05 0.69
C GLN A 2 14.73 -9.42 1.16
N TYR A 3 13.63 -9.93 0.60
CA TYR A 3 12.97 -11.14 1.10
C TYR A 3 12.56 -12.13 0.00
N CYS A 4 12.51 -13.42 0.35
CA CYS A 4 12.07 -14.54 -0.47
C CYS A 4 11.17 -15.50 0.34
N TYR A 5 10.55 -16.48 -0.32
CA TYR A 5 9.62 -17.43 0.34
C TYR A 5 10.34 -18.37 1.32
N GLN A 6 11.47 -18.92 0.91
CA GLN A 6 12.26 -19.89 1.67
C GLN A 6 13.72 -19.42 1.79
N PRO A 7 14.42 -19.73 2.89
CA PRO A 7 15.84 -19.44 3.03
C PRO A 7 16.65 -19.94 1.82
N GLY A 8 17.60 -19.12 1.34
CA GLY A 8 18.41 -19.42 0.16
C GLY A 8 17.73 -19.18 -1.19
N GLY A 9 16.43 -18.82 -1.22
CA GLY A 9 15.72 -18.49 -2.46
C GLY A 9 16.06 -17.10 -3.01
N VAL A 10 15.74 -16.89 -4.29
CA VAL A 10 15.88 -15.58 -4.96
C VAL A 10 14.88 -14.58 -4.38
N ALA A 11 15.37 -13.40 -4.01
CA ALA A 11 14.54 -12.32 -3.50
C ALA A 11 13.49 -11.88 -4.54
N LYS A 12 12.27 -11.62 -4.08
CA LYS A 12 11.18 -11.10 -4.93
C LYS A 12 10.68 -9.79 -4.34
N ILE A 13 10.58 -8.76 -5.18
CA ILE A 13 10.19 -7.42 -4.70
C ILE A 13 8.78 -7.41 -4.07
N SER A 14 7.86 -8.25 -4.57
CA SER A 14 6.54 -8.47 -3.95
C SER A 14 6.62 -9.00 -2.52
N LEU A 15 7.53 -9.94 -2.27
CA LEU A 15 7.73 -10.51 -0.94
C LEU A 15 8.46 -9.55 -0.02
N THR A 16 9.36 -8.74 -0.58
CA THR A 16 9.96 -7.63 0.15
C THR A 16 8.90 -6.64 0.63
N ALA A 17 8.01 -6.18 -0.24
CA ALA A 17 6.93 -5.28 0.14
C ALA A 17 6.00 -5.90 1.21
N ALA A 18 5.58 -7.16 1.02
CA ALA A 18 4.72 -7.84 1.98
C ALA A 18 5.39 -8.02 3.35
N ARG A 19 6.67 -8.44 3.39
CA ARG A 19 7.43 -8.60 4.63
C ARG A 19 7.67 -7.27 5.33
N ILE A 20 7.97 -6.21 4.58
CA ILE A 20 8.19 -4.88 5.15
C ILE A 20 6.91 -4.33 5.74
N LEU A 21 5.77 -4.49 5.07
CA LEU A 21 4.47 -4.13 5.65
C LEU A 21 4.21 -4.88 6.97
N ALA A 22 4.49 -6.19 7.01
CA ALA A 22 4.39 -6.97 8.24
C ALA A 22 5.32 -6.44 9.35
N ARG A 23 6.54 -5.99 9.02
CA ARG A 23 7.46 -5.38 9.97
C ARG A 23 6.92 -4.04 10.52
N GLN A 24 6.29 -3.22 9.68
CA GLN A 24 5.61 -2.00 10.15
C GLN A 24 4.53 -2.35 11.17
N TYR A 25 3.67 -3.32 10.87
CA TYR A 25 2.64 -3.79 11.80
C TYR A 25 3.19 -4.39 13.10
N LEU A 26 4.38 -4.99 13.06
CA LEU A 26 5.08 -5.50 14.24
C LEU A 26 5.83 -4.41 15.03
N GLY A 27 5.67 -3.14 14.67
CA GLY A 27 6.17 -2.01 15.45
C GLY A 27 7.56 -1.51 15.06
N TRP A 28 8.04 -1.80 13.85
CA TRP A 28 9.26 -1.14 13.38
C TRP A 28 9.09 0.39 13.35
N PRO A 29 10.03 1.15 13.94
CA PRO A 29 9.94 2.60 13.96
C PRO A 29 10.12 3.16 12.55
N LYS A 30 9.55 4.35 12.30
CA LYS A 30 9.51 4.98 10.96
C LYS A 30 10.92 5.20 10.38
N ASP A 31 11.91 5.45 11.23
CA ASP A 31 13.31 5.70 10.89
C ASP A 31 14.19 4.43 10.87
N HIS A 32 13.60 3.24 10.98
CA HIS A 32 14.37 1.99 10.93
C HIS A 32 15.16 1.90 9.60
N PRO A 33 16.49 1.69 9.63
CA PRO A 33 17.32 1.80 8.42
C PRO A 33 16.92 0.80 7.32
N ASP A 34 16.57 -0.44 7.68
CA ASP A 34 16.07 -1.42 6.70
C ASP A 34 14.68 -1.07 6.13
N LEU A 35 13.84 -0.36 6.89
CA LEU A 35 12.54 0.09 6.39
C LEU A 35 12.74 1.16 5.34
N GLU A 36 13.59 2.14 5.63
CA GLU A 36 13.92 3.21 4.69
C GLU A 36 14.59 2.66 3.42
N ALA A 37 15.56 1.74 3.57
CA ALA A 37 16.18 1.06 2.44
C ALA A 37 15.16 0.27 1.59
N ALA A 38 14.22 -0.44 2.23
CA ALA A 38 13.14 -1.11 1.51
C ALA A 38 12.22 -0.13 0.78
N CYS A 39 11.85 0.98 1.41
CA CYS A 39 11.00 2.00 0.79
C CYS A 39 11.66 2.59 -0.45
N GLN A 40 12.97 2.82 -0.42
CA GLN A 40 13.73 3.23 -1.60
C GLN A 40 13.69 2.17 -2.70
N LEU A 41 13.89 0.89 -2.37
CA LEU A 41 13.82 -0.21 -3.35
C LEU A 41 12.42 -0.34 -3.97
N ILE A 42 11.37 -0.22 -3.16
CA ILE A 42 9.97 -0.25 -3.60
C ILE A 42 9.68 0.94 -4.51
N PHE A 43 10.05 2.14 -4.09
CA PHE A 43 9.80 3.37 -4.85
C PHE A 43 10.49 3.41 -6.21
N ARG A 44 11.64 2.74 -6.39
CA ARG A 44 12.28 2.60 -7.71
C ARG A 44 11.41 1.83 -8.73
N GLN A 45 10.36 1.14 -8.28
CA GLN A 45 9.45 0.36 -9.11
C GLN A 45 8.12 1.10 -9.40
N VAL A 46 8.08 2.42 -9.20
CA VAL A 46 6.94 3.25 -9.62
C VAL A 46 6.60 2.94 -11.09
N PRO A 47 5.32 2.70 -11.43
CA PRO A 47 4.96 2.41 -12.81
C PRO A 47 5.27 3.61 -13.72
N SER A 48 5.83 3.30 -14.90
CA SER A 48 5.97 4.27 -15.98
C SER A 48 4.60 4.83 -16.39
N ALA A 49 4.57 6.09 -16.83
CA ALA A 49 3.38 6.72 -17.39
C ALA A 49 2.82 5.93 -18.59
N GLU A 50 3.70 5.31 -19.38
CA GLU A 50 3.39 4.56 -20.61
C GLU A 50 2.93 3.12 -20.34
N LYS A 51 2.90 2.69 -19.09
CA LYS A 51 2.54 1.31 -18.75
C LYS A 51 1.07 1.04 -19.12
N GLU A 52 0.84 0.01 -19.92
CA GLU A 52 -0.50 -0.35 -20.42
C GLU A 52 -1.19 -1.43 -19.59
N THR A 53 -0.42 -2.30 -18.92
CA THR A 53 -0.95 -3.37 -18.07
C THR A 53 -0.86 -2.99 -16.59
N ILE A 54 -1.78 -3.49 -15.77
CA ILE A 54 -1.79 -3.20 -14.33
C ILE A 54 -0.90 -4.14 -13.48
N GLY A 55 -0.26 -5.13 -14.10
CA GLY A 55 0.68 -6.02 -13.41
C GLY A 55 2.07 -5.39 -13.25
N PRO A 56 2.86 -5.66 -12.19
CA PRO A 56 2.69 -6.66 -11.11
C PRO A 56 1.82 -6.15 -9.95
N LEU A 57 0.53 -6.46 -10.00
CA LEU A 57 -0.52 -5.93 -9.13
C LEU A 57 -0.43 -6.44 -7.70
N TYR A 58 0.03 -7.69 -7.49
CA TYR A 58 0.26 -8.20 -6.13
C TYR A 58 1.34 -7.38 -5.42
N PHE A 59 2.43 -7.06 -6.13
CA PHE A 59 3.45 -6.15 -5.63
C PHE A 59 2.87 -4.76 -5.38
N TYR A 60 2.16 -4.17 -6.36
CA TYR A 60 1.60 -2.83 -6.22
C TYR A 60 0.69 -2.71 -5.00
N TYR A 61 -0.12 -3.71 -4.71
CA TYR A 61 -0.99 -3.73 -3.54
C TYR A 61 -0.22 -3.61 -2.21
N TYR A 62 0.85 -4.38 -2.00
CA TYR A 62 1.65 -4.29 -0.78
C TYR A 62 2.54 -3.04 -0.75
N ALA A 63 3.16 -2.69 -1.88
CA ALA A 63 4.01 -1.52 -2.01
C ALA A 63 3.26 -0.23 -1.67
N THR A 64 2.02 -0.11 -2.17
CA THR A 64 1.18 1.05 -1.91
C THR A 64 0.89 1.21 -0.42
N GLN A 65 0.62 0.11 0.30
CA GLN A 65 0.39 0.16 1.75
C GLN A 65 1.64 0.56 2.54
N VAL A 66 2.81 0.01 2.16
CA VAL A 66 4.09 0.37 2.81
C VAL A 66 4.35 1.87 2.68
N LEU A 67 4.28 2.39 1.44
CA LEU A 67 4.53 3.80 1.18
C LEU A 67 3.46 4.70 1.80
N HIS A 68 2.20 4.28 1.79
CA HIS A 68 1.11 5.00 2.45
C HIS A 68 1.40 5.23 3.93
N HIS A 69 1.84 4.20 4.66
CA HIS A 69 2.20 4.37 6.08
C HIS A 69 3.40 5.29 6.27
N MET A 70 4.33 5.34 5.33
CA MET A 70 5.48 6.25 5.38
C MET A 70 5.11 7.70 5.09
N GLU A 71 4.01 7.94 4.37
CA GLU A 71 3.56 9.26 3.92
C GLU A 71 4.65 10.00 3.08
N GLY A 72 4.40 11.28 2.76
CA GLY A 72 5.36 12.16 2.08
C GLY A 72 5.49 11.94 0.58
N ASP A 73 6.43 12.66 -0.03
CA ASP A 73 6.55 12.83 -1.49
C ASP A 73 6.63 11.51 -2.27
N ARG A 74 7.27 10.48 -1.70
CA ARG A 74 7.35 9.16 -2.33
C ARG A 74 5.97 8.53 -2.46
N PHE A 75 5.15 8.63 -1.42
CA PHE A 75 3.78 8.13 -1.47
C PHE A 75 2.92 8.99 -2.41
N ASP A 76 3.07 10.31 -2.39
CA ASP A 76 2.27 11.19 -3.23
C ASP A 76 2.49 10.92 -4.72
N LEU A 77 3.75 10.81 -5.15
CA LEU A 77 4.08 10.45 -6.53
C LEU A 77 3.64 9.02 -6.86
N TRP A 78 3.89 8.06 -5.97
CA TRP A 78 3.45 6.67 -6.16
C TRP A 78 1.94 6.59 -6.36
N ASN A 79 1.18 7.20 -5.46
CA ASN A 79 -0.28 7.18 -5.46
C ASN A 79 -0.85 7.91 -6.68
N HIS A 80 -0.23 9.02 -7.10
CA HIS A 80 -0.59 9.65 -8.37
C HIS A 80 -0.41 8.68 -9.55
N ARG A 81 0.77 8.06 -9.69
CA ARG A 81 1.06 7.12 -10.79
C ARG A 81 0.16 5.88 -10.78
N MET A 82 -0.13 5.33 -9.59
CA MET A 82 -1.04 4.19 -9.45
C MET A 82 -2.47 4.56 -9.83
N ARG A 83 -2.98 5.72 -9.39
CA ARG A 83 -4.32 6.18 -9.76
C ARG A 83 -4.45 6.40 -11.27
N GLU A 84 -3.49 7.09 -11.87
CA GLU A 84 -3.47 7.32 -13.33
C GLU A 84 -3.46 6.00 -14.11
N LEU A 85 -2.59 5.06 -13.73
CA LEU A 85 -2.53 3.74 -14.36
C LEU A 85 -3.89 3.03 -14.25
N LEU A 86 -4.41 2.85 -13.03
CA LEU A 86 -5.60 2.06 -12.81
C LEU A 86 -6.84 2.70 -13.45
N VAL A 87 -7.03 4.02 -13.33
CA VAL A 87 -8.17 4.71 -13.95
C VAL A 87 -8.11 4.66 -15.48
N ARG A 88 -6.91 4.82 -16.07
CA ARG A 88 -6.74 4.76 -17.52
C ARG A 88 -7.05 3.38 -18.09
N THR A 89 -6.60 2.32 -17.41
CA THR A 89 -6.72 0.93 -17.87
C THR A 89 -8.02 0.25 -17.43
N GLN A 90 -8.90 0.96 -16.71
CA GLN A 90 -10.20 0.42 -16.33
C GLN A 90 -11.07 0.23 -17.58
N GLU A 91 -11.74 -0.90 -17.66
CA GLU A 91 -12.62 -1.24 -18.77
C GLU A 91 -13.84 -0.29 -18.76
N ARG A 92 -14.19 0.27 -19.93
CA ARG A 92 -15.26 1.29 -20.05
C ARG A 92 -16.47 0.84 -20.86
N THR A 93 -16.45 -0.38 -21.39
CA THR A 93 -17.48 -0.85 -22.33
C THR A 93 -17.97 -2.26 -22.02
N GLY A 94 -19.24 -2.50 -22.34
CA GLY A 94 -19.90 -3.79 -22.20
C GLY A 94 -19.97 -4.31 -20.76
N HIS A 95 -20.14 -5.62 -20.63
CA HIS A 95 -20.31 -6.32 -19.33
C HIS A 95 -19.08 -6.26 -18.41
N ARG A 96 -17.95 -5.74 -18.90
CA ARG A 96 -16.69 -5.64 -18.15
C ARG A 96 -16.46 -4.25 -17.56
N THR A 97 -17.34 -3.30 -17.84
CA THR A 97 -17.21 -1.92 -17.38
C THR A 97 -16.95 -1.85 -15.88
N GLY A 98 -15.95 -1.06 -15.48
CA GLY A 98 -15.56 -0.88 -14.08
C GLY A 98 -14.53 -1.90 -13.56
N SER A 99 -14.21 -2.94 -14.32
CA SER A 99 -13.24 -3.98 -13.96
C SER A 99 -11.87 -3.75 -14.63
N TRP A 100 -10.90 -4.61 -14.30
CA TRP A 100 -9.60 -4.65 -14.97
C TRP A 100 -9.31 -6.00 -15.61
N SER A 101 -8.73 -5.95 -16.80
CA SER A 101 -8.27 -7.13 -17.53
C SER A 101 -7.24 -7.92 -16.70
N PRO A 102 -7.33 -9.27 -16.67
CA PRO A 102 -6.31 -10.12 -16.06
C PRO A 102 -5.09 -10.35 -16.96
N GLN A 103 -5.10 -9.87 -18.21
CA GLN A 103 -3.98 -10.02 -19.13
C GLN A 103 -2.78 -9.19 -18.64
N GLY A 104 -1.60 -9.81 -18.59
CA GLY A 104 -0.38 -9.16 -18.10
C GLY A 104 -0.35 -8.91 -16.59
N VAL A 105 -1.33 -9.41 -15.82
CA VAL A 105 -1.36 -9.32 -14.36
C VAL A 105 -0.72 -10.56 -13.74
N ASP A 106 0.11 -10.35 -12.73
CA ASP A 106 0.68 -11.43 -11.91
C ASP A 106 -0.43 -12.21 -11.21
N HIS A 107 -0.49 -13.51 -11.45
CA HIS A 107 -1.59 -14.40 -11.04
C HIS A 107 -2.93 -14.18 -11.77
N GLY A 108 -3.02 -13.28 -12.76
CA GLY A 108 -4.24 -13.05 -13.54
C GLY A 108 -4.73 -14.29 -14.28
N ALA A 109 -3.83 -15.16 -14.75
CA ALA A 109 -4.21 -16.43 -15.40
C ALA A 109 -4.91 -17.41 -14.44
N LYS A 110 -4.65 -17.32 -13.13
CA LYS A 110 -5.25 -18.21 -12.11
C LYS A 110 -6.43 -17.55 -11.40
N GLY A 111 -6.29 -16.29 -11.00
CA GLY A 111 -7.32 -15.54 -10.26
C GLY A 111 -8.34 -14.83 -11.15
N GLY A 112 -8.05 -14.70 -12.44
CA GLY A 112 -8.93 -14.06 -13.41
C GLY A 112 -9.23 -12.60 -13.12
N ARG A 113 -10.30 -12.10 -13.76
CA ARG A 113 -10.75 -10.71 -13.66
C ARG A 113 -11.14 -10.31 -12.23
N LEU A 114 -11.68 -11.25 -11.45
CA LEU A 114 -12.06 -11.00 -10.06
C LEU A 114 -10.82 -10.61 -9.23
N TYR A 115 -9.76 -11.41 -9.30
CA TYR A 115 -8.49 -11.12 -8.63
C TYR A 115 -7.93 -9.75 -9.02
N SER A 116 -7.84 -9.48 -10.33
CA SER A 116 -7.31 -8.21 -10.85
C SER A 116 -8.14 -7.02 -10.40
N THR A 117 -9.46 -7.15 -10.41
CA THR A 117 -10.38 -6.08 -10.02
C THR A 117 -10.30 -5.83 -8.51
N SER A 118 -10.33 -6.89 -7.69
CA SER A 118 -10.25 -6.76 -6.24
C SER A 118 -8.95 -6.10 -5.79
N LEU A 119 -7.80 -6.50 -6.32
CA LEU A 119 -6.52 -5.88 -5.95
C LEU A 119 -6.40 -4.44 -6.46
N ALA A 120 -6.90 -4.14 -7.66
CA ALA A 120 -6.91 -2.77 -8.18
C ALA A 120 -7.74 -1.84 -7.28
N LEU A 121 -8.95 -2.26 -6.90
CA LEU A 121 -9.80 -1.52 -5.98
C LEU A 121 -9.13 -1.34 -4.61
N MET A 122 -8.60 -2.42 -4.03
CA MET A 122 -7.90 -2.36 -2.74
C MET A 122 -6.65 -1.47 -2.77
N THR A 123 -6.04 -1.29 -3.93
CA THR A 123 -4.92 -0.38 -4.12
C THR A 123 -5.39 1.08 -4.18
N LEU A 124 -6.51 1.35 -4.85
CA LEU A 124 -7.12 2.69 -4.93
C LEU A 124 -7.68 3.18 -3.59
N GLU A 125 -8.16 2.27 -2.73
CA GLU A 125 -8.79 2.61 -1.46
C GLU A 125 -7.80 2.77 -0.29
N VAL A 126 -6.48 2.63 -0.53
CA VAL A 126 -5.46 2.52 0.52
C VAL A 126 -5.57 3.59 1.60
N TYR A 127 -5.83 4.84 1.22
CA TYR A 127 -5.89 6.00 2.11
C TYR A 127 -7.28 6.21 2.76
N TYR A 128 -8.31 5.47 2.31
CA TYR A 128 -9.61 5.40 2.99
C TYR A 128 -9.65 4.26 4.01
N ARG A 129 -8.93 3.16 3.74
CA ARG A 129 -8.97 1.95 4.55
C ARG A 129 -7.98 1.94 5.71
N HIS A 130 -6.83 2.57 5.52
CA HIS A 130 -5.73 2.54 6.49
C HIS A 130 -5.47 3.93 7.04
N LEU A 131 -5.43 4.05 8.37
CA LEU A 131 -4.91 5.26 9.01
C LEU A 131 -3.37 5.28 8.93
N PRO A 132 -2.75 6.45 8.76
CA PRO A 132 -1.29 6.56 8.83
C PRO A 132 -0.76 6.07 10.18
N MET A 133 0.09 5.04 10.14
CA MET A 133 0.50 4.28 11.32
C MET A 133 1.40 5.08 12.27
N TYR A 134 2.27 5.92 11.70
CA TYR A 134 3.29 6.66 12.47
C TYR A 134 2.80 8.01 12.98
N ARG A 135 1.54 8.38 12.72
CA ARG A 135 0.98 9.65 13.19
C ARG A 135 0.59 9.51 14.66
N PRO A 136 1.12 10.34 15.57
CA PRO A 136 0.71 10.30 16.97
C PRO A 136 -0.78 10.71 17.08
N VAL A 137 -1.59 9.85 17.70
CA VAL A 137 -2.97 10.20 18.06
C VAL A 137 -2.91 11.15 19.26
N ARG A 138 -3.22 12.43 19.04
CA ARG A 138 -3.44 13.37 20.14
C ARG A 138 -4.74 12.98 20.83
N ARG A 139 -4.65 12.20 21.91
CA ARG A 139 -5.77 12.04 22.83
C ARG A 139 -5.92 13.38 23.55
N GLY A 140 -7.01 14.09 23.28
CA GLY A 140 -7.36 15.29 24.05
C GLY A 140 -7.33 14.94 25.54
N SER A 141 -6.64 15.74 26.35
CA SER A 141 -6.71 15.61 27.79
C SER A 141 -8.18 15.77 28.18
N LEU A 142 -8.78 14.71 28.72
CA LEU A 142 -9.98 14.86 29.54
C LEU A 142 -9.55 15.76 30.70
N ALA A 143 -9.92 17.04 30.62
CA ALA A 143 -9.73 17.95 31.74
C ALA A 143 -10.39 17.28 32.95
N ALA A 144 -9.58 16.94 33.96
CA ALA A 144 -10.08 16.45 35.22
C ALA A 144 -11.09 17.48 35.73
N GLN A 145 -12.34 17.07 35.91
CA GLN A 145 -13.35 17.93 36.48
C GLN A 145 -12.86 18.39 37.87
N PRO A 146 -12.91 19.69 38.18
CA PRO A 146 -12.50 20.18 39.49
C PRO A 146 -13.40 19.54 40.56
N SER A 147 -12.79 18.92 41.57
CA SER A 147 -13.52 18.34 42.70
C SER A 147 -14.30 19.44 43.42
N LEU A 148 -15.60 19.20 43.60
CA LEU A 148 -16.47 20.08 44.36
C LEU A 148 -15.92 20.21 45.80
N SER A 149 -15.53 21.43 46.15
CA SER A 149 -15.22 21.84 47.52
C SER A 149 -16.47 21.65 48.38
N THR A 150 -16.42 20.66 49.28
CA THR A 150 -17.34 20.58 50.41
C THR A 150 -16.93 21.64 51.43
N GLY A 151 -17.65 22.76 51.40
CA GLY A 151 -17.60 23.78 52.45
C GLY A 151 -18.07 23.21 53.79
N ARG A 152 -17.33 23.55 54.86
CA ARG A 152 -17.81 23.51 56.24
C ARG A 152 -18.28 24.90 56.64
#